data_AF-A0A6P1ZM87-F1
#
_entry.id   AF-A0A6P1ZM87-F1
#
_cell.length_a   1.000
_cell.length_b   1.000
_cell.length_c   1.000
_cell.angle_alpha   90.00
_cell.angle_beta   90.00
_cell.angle_gamma   90.00
#
_symmetry.space_group_name_H-M   'P 1'
#
loop_
_entity.id
_entity.type
_entity.pdbx_description
1 polymer ?
#
loop_
_entity_poly.entity_id
_entity_poly.type
_entity_poly.pdbx_seq_one_letter_code
_entity_poly.pdbx_strand_id
1 'polypeptide(L)'
;MKKQGIDRRDFIKAGALLGAGFMAVGALPSIGRASSYTPVKYSDVMDMGPEDMAKASGPVTASMRYIEKTVASIRNPVIRSGVQSILDNPAPTIMEGLGTKEKKEVYEELSASGMVKDVALEDFLPQAKDAAKSPQPFLSAPGSGYGSHHAYPGGVVTHTALNLRASLALYEGYRDIYDYLLDRDVVIASQALHDLHKPWVFQWQDNGESRTELSLAGTGEHHTLSVAESFYRGLPASVCIAQACAHNHPGFENDEKGPVNWISTAAKLIGKDAAAEGWLAPDGSTLPQPRGMENFVCHLGDHDWILTVPAAHWMIPQMKEIAVQKYGLTEADLDGKKFNQLRNYVFSQATIMGLYHLYASQGKDALTDTVLSIVTPA
;
A
#
# COMPACT_ATOMS: atom_id res chain seq x y z
N MET A 1 7.52 -17.98 67.53
CA MET A 1 8.44 -17.43 66.51
C MET A 1 7.83 -17.66 65.13
N LYS A 2 7.18 -16.64 64.55
CA LYS A 2 6.60 -16.70 63.20
C LYS A 2 7.71 -16.41 62.18
N LYS A 3 7.98 -17.35 61.27
CA LYS A 3 8.80 -17.09 60.07
C LYS A 3 7.94 -16.30 59.08
N GLN A 4 8.34 -15.07 58.79
CA GLN A 4 7.78 -14.25 57.72
C GLN A 4 8.19 -14.85 56.38
N GLY A 5 7.20 -15.28 55.59
CA GLY A 5 7.38 -15.54 54.16
C GLY A 5 7.33 -14.22 53.41
N ILE A 6 8.22 -14.03 52.45
CA ILE A 6 8.23 -12.89 51.54
C ILE A 6 6.93 -12.94 50.73
N ASP A 7 6.15 -11.87 50.79
CA ASP A 7 4.88 -11.72 50.09
C ASP A 7 5.17 -11.52 48.58
N ARG A 8 4.34 -12.11 47.70
CA ARG A 8 4.45 -11.99 46.23
C ARG A 8 4.47 -10.53 45.75
N ARG A 9 4.02 -9.60 46.58
CA ARG A 9 4.04 -8.15 46.31
C ARG A 9 5.42 -7.50 46.45
N ASP A 10 6.34 -8.10 47.20
CA ASP A 10 7.70 -7.57 47.38
C ASP A 10 8.63 -7.93 46.21
N PHE A 11 8.33 -9.02 45.48
CA PHE A 11 9.05 -9.39 44.26
C PHE A 11 8.79 -8.41 43.10
N ILE A 12 7.59 -7.82 43.03
CA ILE A 12 7.23 -6.84 41.99
C ILE A 12 7.91 -5.48 42.23
N LYS A 13 8.25 -5.15 43.48
CA LYS A 13 8.91 -3.88 43.81
C LYS A 13 10.44 -3.92 43.62
N ALA A 14 11.05 -5.09 43.64
CA ALA A 14 12.50 -5.25 43.46
C ALA A 14 12.95 -5.20 41.98
N GLY A 15 12.03 -5.38 41.01
CA GLY A 15 12.33 -5.28 39.58
C GLY A 15 12.48 -3.85 39.04
N ALA A 16 12.15 -2.83 39.84
CA ALA A 16 12.05 -1.45 39.37
C ALA A 16 13.34 -0.62 39.49
N LEU A 17 14.47 -1.21 39.91
CA LEU A 17 15.67 -0.43 40.31
C LEU A 17 17.00 -0.82 39.66
N LEU A 18 17.01 -1.71 38.66
CA LEU A 18 18.25 -2.04 37.92
C LEU A 18 18.01 -1.96 36.41
N GLY A 19 18.31 -0.80 35.84
CA GLY A 19 18.25 -0.60 34.39
C GLY A 19 18.28 0.85 33.94
N ALA A 20 19.03 1.73 34.63
CA ALA A 20 19.39 3.03 34.09
C ALA A 20 20.45 2.84 32.98
N GLY A 21 19.99 2.35 31.82
CA GLY A 21 20.73 2.35 30.56
C GLY A 21 19.85 3.03 29.53
N PHE A 22 20.31 4.17 29.00
CA PHE A 22 19.64 4.88 27.93
C PHE A 22 19.44 3.95 26.72
N MET A 23 18.21 3.52 26.48
CA MET A 23 17.74 3.04 25.19
C MET A 23 16.59 3.95 24.81
N ALA A 24 16.76 4.72 23.74
CA ALA A 24 15.66 5.47 23.15
C ALA A 24 14.61 4.44 22.69
N VAL A 25 13.61 4.20 23.54
CA VAL A 25 12.41 3.45 23.20
C VAL A 25 11.71 4.29 22.15
N GLY A 26 11.92 3.96 20.88
CA GLY A 26 11.21 4.60 19.78
C GLY A 26 9.74 4.21 19.87
N ALA A 27 8.96 4.98 20.64
CA ALA A 27 7.52 4.86 20.62
C ALA A 27 7.04 5.00 19.17
N LEU A 28 6.13 4.12 18.73
CA LEU A 28 5.46 4.25 17.44
C LEU A 28 5.01 5.71 17.26
N PRO A 29 5.36 6.37 16.15
CA PRO A 29 4.95 7.74 15.92
C PRO A 29 3.42 7.86 16.04
N SER A 30 2.93 8.69 16.97
CA SER A 30 1.49 8.88 17.13
C SER A 30 0.90 9.58 15.91
N ILE A 31 -0.12 8.99 15.29
CA ILE A 31 -0.99 9.72 14.36
C ILE A 31 -1.83 10.67 15.21
N GLY A 32 -1.52 11.97 15.16
CA GLY A 32 -2.42 12.97 15.74
C GLY A 32 -3.78 12.88 15.04
N ARG A 33 -4.88 12.82 15.80
CA ARG A 33 -6.24 12.89 15.23
C ARG A 33 -6.46 14.28 14.63
N ALA A 34 -6.09 14.46 13.37
CA ALA A 34 -6.65 15.51 12.54
C ALA A 34 -7.84 14.91 11.76
N SER A 35 -8.94 14.64 12.46
CA SER A 35 -10.21 14.23 11.86
C SER A 35 -10.95 15.48 11.36
N SER A 36 -10.35 16.20 10.41
CA SER A 36 -11.04 17.25 9.67
C SER A 36 -11.15 16.80 8.22
N TYR A 37 -12.37 16.58 7.75
CA TYR A 37 -12.68 16.63 6.33
C TYR A 37 -12.86 18.09 5.91
N THR A 38 -12.76 18.36 4.62
CA THR A 38 -13.05 19.67 4.05
C THR A 38 -14.46 19.66 3.44
N PRO A 39 -15.43 20.39 4.00
CA PRO A 39 -16.77 20.49 3.43
C PRO A 39 -16.77 21.24 2.09
N VAL A 40 -17.48 20.72 1.09
CA VAL A 40 -17.61 21.33 -0.24
C VAL A 40 -19.03 21.17 -0.77
N LYS A 41 -19.40 21.89 -1.83
CA LYS A 41 -20.66 21.63 -2.54
C LYS A 41 -20.47 20.54 -3.58
N TYR A 42 -21.53 19.80 -3.89
CA TYR A 42 -21.52 18.80 -4.95
C TYR A 42 -21.09 19.37 -6.31
N SER A 43 -21.48 20.61 -6.62
CA SER A 43 -21.04 21.30 -7.85
C SER A 43 -19.52 21.44 -7.92
N ASP A 44 -18.87 21.74 -6.80
CA ASP A 44 -17.43 22.00 -6.75
C ASP A 44 -16.64 20.69 -6.99
N VAL A 45 -17.16 19.57 -6.48
CA VAL A 45 -16.55 18.24 -6.62
C VAL A 45 -16.45 17.78 -8.08
N MET A 46 -17.32 18.25 -8.97
CA MET A 46 -17.32 17.85 -10.38
C MET A 46 -16.05 18.28 -11.13
N ASP A 47 -15.47 19.41 -10.71
CA ASP A 47 -14.31 20.04 -11.34
C ASP A 47 -13.00 19.77 -10.57
N MET A 48 -13.07 19.12 -9.39
CA MET A 48 -11.88 18.78 -8.61
C MET A 48 -11.09 17.65 -9.24
N GLY A 49 -9.76 17.85 -9.33
CA GLY A 49 -8.81 16.79 -9.64
C GLY A 49 -8.53 15.90 -8.42
N PRO A 50 -8.12 14.63 -8.63
CA PRO A 50 -7.85 13.67 -7.54
C PRO A 50 -6.76 14.15 -6.58
N GLU A 51 -5.75 14.88 -7.07
CA GLU A 51 -4.72 15.47 -6.22
C GLU A 51 -5.27 16.54 -5.28
N ASP A 52 -6.20 17.37 -5.74
CA ASP A 52 -6.86 18.38 -4.91
C ASP A 52 -7.74 17.73 -3.85
N MET A 53 -8.47 16.66 -4.21
CA MET A 53 -9.26 15.87 -3.25
C MET A 53 -8.38 15.30 -2.13
N ALA A 54 -7.23 14.71 -2.50
CA ALA A 54 -6.29 14.13 -1.56
C ALA A 54 -5.62 15.19 -0.65
N LYS A 55 -5.24 16.34 -1.21
CA LYS A 55 -4.67 17.48 -0.44
C LYS A 55 -5.67 18.06 0.57
N ALA A 56 -6.95 18.10 0.21
CA ALA A 56 -8.02 18.57 1.09
C ALA A 56 -8.37 17.58 2.22
N SER A 57 -7.91 16.32 2.12
CA SER A 57 -8.24 15.27 3.08
C SER A 57 -7.32 15.26 4.31
N GLY A 58 -7.93 15.44 5.50
CA GLY A 58 -7.25 15.27 6.78
C GLY A 58 -6.63 13.88 6.97
N PRO A 59 -7.39 12.77 6.80
CA PRO A 59 -6.85 11.41 6.91
C PRO A 59 -5.70 11.11 5.95
N VAL A 60 -5.79 11.56 4.69
CA VAL A 60 -4.74 11.32 3.69
C VAL A 60 -3.48 12.11 4.05
N THR A 61 -3.59 13.41 4.32
CA THR A 61 -2.41 14.22 4.66
C THR A 61 -1.76 13.81 5.98
N ALA A 62 -2.55 13.35 6.97
CA ALA A 62 -2.02 12.78 8.22
C ALA A 62 -1.27 11.47 7.97
N SER A 63 -1.81 10.61 7.10
CA SER A 63 -1.17 9.36 6.70
C SER A 63 0.13 9.61 5.92
N MET A 64 0.16 10.58 5.01
CA MET A 64 1.37 10.94 4.27
C MET A 64 2.48 11.43 5.22
N ARG A 65 2.15 12.35 6.14
CA ARG A 65 3.11 12.81 7.17
C ARG A 65 3.63 11.67 8.03
N TYR A 66 2.79 10.67 8.34
CA TYR A 66 3.21 9.49 9.08
C TYR A 66 4.19 8.63 8.27
N ILE A 67 3.91 8.39 6.98
CA ILE A 67 4.81 7.66 6.07
C ILE A 67 6.16 8.38 6.00
N GLU A 68 6.16 9.67 5.67
CA GLU A 68 7.37 10.50 5.55
C GLU A 68 8.21 10.45 6.84
N LYS A 69 7.57 10.65 8.00
CA LYS A 69 8.25 10.58 9.30
C LYS A 69 8.81 9.18 9.58
N THR A 70 8.09 8.13 9.19
CA THR A 70 8.53 6.74 9.39
C THR A 70 9.71 6.40 8.50
N VAL A 71 9.66 6.78 7.22
CA VAL A 71 10.76 6.63 6.25
C VAL A 71 11.98 7.45 6.68
N ALA A 72 11.79 8.66 7.19
CA ALA A 72 12.88 9.48 7.73
C ALA A 72 13.60 8.81 8.92
N SER A 73 12.95 7.86 9.60
CA SER A 73 13.54 7.10 10.72
C SER A 73 14.42 5.92 10.28
N ILE A 74 14.47 5.60 8.97
CA ILE A 74 15.38 4.61 8.40
C ILE A 74 16.83 5.05 8.67
N ARG A 75 17.64 4.16 9.23
CA ARG A 75 19.01 4.46 9.66
C ARG A 75 19.99 4.42 8.49
N ASN A 76 19.86 3.43 7.63
CA ASN A 76 20.67 3.26 6.44
C ASN A 76 20.39 4.40 5.44
N PRO A 77 21.37 5.28 5.15
CA PRO A 77 21.13 6.45 4.30
C PRO A 77 20.81 6.08 2.86
N VAL A 78 21.32 4.95 2.34
CA VAL A 78 21.04 4.49 0.98
C VAL A 78 19.57 4.06 0.87
N ILE A 79 19.09 3.24 1.82
CA ILE A 79 17.69 2.82 1.86
C ILE A 79 16.79 4.05 2.04
N ARG A 80 17.10 4.92 3.01
CA ARG A 80 16.29 6.11 3.30
C ARG A 80 16.14 7.00 2.08
N SER A 81 17.25 7.36 1.43
CA SER A 81 17.23 8.21 0.24
C SER A 81 16.54 7.54 -0.94
N GLY A 82 16.73 6.23 -1.13
CA GLY A 82 16.05 5.48 -2.19
C GLY A 82 14.53 5.46 -2.01
N VAL A 83 14.05 5.08 -0.82
CA VAL A 83 12.61 5.06 -0.49
C VAL A 83 12.01 6.46 -0.63
N GLN A 84 12.66 7.49 -0.08
CA GLN A 84 12.17 8.87 -0.20
C GLN A 84 12.06 9.31 -1.67
N SER A 85 13.08 9.04 -2.49
CA SER A 85 13.07 9.40 -3.91
C SER A 85 11.94 8.73 -4.70
N ILE A 86 11.57 7.49 -4.33
CA ILE A 86 10.47 6.76 -4.96
C ILE A 86 9.13 7.35 -4.53
N LEU A 87 8.95 7.67 -3.25
CA LEU A 87 7.71 8.29 -2.77
C LEU A 87 7.49 9.70 -3.35
N ASP A 88 8.56 10.48 -3.49
CA ASP A 88 8.52 11.82 -4.07
C ASP A 88 8.16 11.80 -5.57
N ASN A 89 8.66 10.79 -6.30
CA ASN A 89 8.39 10.59 -7.72
C ASN A 89 8.36 9.08 -8.06
N PRO A 90 7.18 8.43 -7.95
CA PRO A 90 7.01 6.99 -8.20
C PRO A 90 6.96 6.69 -9.71
N ALA A 91 7.86 7.32 -10.46
CA ALA A 91 8.01 7.19 -11.90
C ALA A 91 8.45 5.76 -12.27
N PRO A 92 7.97 5.21 -13.39
CA PRO A 92 8.35 3.89 -13.87
C PRO A 92 9.67 3.94 -14.64
N THR A 93 10.77 4.14 -13.92
CA THR A 93 12.09 4.30 -14.56
C THR A 93 12.59 3.02 -15.24
N ILE A 94 12.06 1.84 -14.87
CA ILE A 94 12.28 0.60 -15.62
C ILE A 94 11.93 0.73 -17.11
N MET A 95 11.05 1.66 -17.49
CA MET A 95 10.71 1.89 -18.89
C MET A 95 11.85 2.49 -19.72
N GLU A 96 12.86 3.11 -19.10
CA GLU A 96 14.03 3.63 -19.81
C GLU A 96 14.83 2.51 -20.51
N GLY A 97 14.84 1.30 -19.92
CA GLY A 97 15.47 0.11 -20.47
C GLY A 97 14.56 -0.75 -21.36
N LEU A 98 13.26 -0.42 -21.45
CA LEU A 98 12.25 -1.22 -22.16
C LEU A 98 11.74 -0.48 -23.40
N GLY A 99 12.62 -0.36 -24.40
CA GLY A 99 12.24 0.11 -25.73
C GLY A 99 11.24 -0.82 -26.44
N THR A 100 10.76 -0.44 -27.62
CA THR A 100 9.75 -1.22 -28.36
C THR A 100 10.19 -2.66 -28.63
N LYS A 101 11.47 -2.86 -28.92
CA LYS A 101 12.04 -4.19 -29.19
C LYS A 101 12.15 -4.99 -27.89
N GLU A 102 12.75 -4.41 -26.86
CA GLU A 102 12.99 -5.05 -25.57
C GLU A 102 11.67 -5.42 -24.89
N LYS A 103 10.67 -4.51 -24.92
CA LYS A 103 9.30 -4.78 -24.44
C LYS A 103 8.70 -6.00 -25.13
N LYS A 104 8.87 -6.12 -26.45
CA LYS A 104 8.33 -7.25 -27.24
C LYS A 104 9.03 -8.55 -26.88
N GLU A 105 10.36 -8.55 -26.76
CA GLU A 105 11.14 -9.74 -26.39
C GLU A 105 10.75 -10.25 -24.99
N VAL A 106 10.69 -9.34 -24.00
CA VAL A 106 10.26 -9.69 -22.63
C VAL A 106 8.82 -10.18 -22.61
N TYR A 107 7.91 -9.55 -23.35
CA TYR A 107 6.53 -10.01 -23.48
C TYR A 107 6.43 -11.43 -24.04
N GLU A 108 7.16 -11.72 -25.11
CA GLU A 108 7.17 -13.05 -25.74
C GLU A 108 7.71 -14.11 -24.76
N GLU A 109 8.78 -13.80 -24.03
CA GLU A 109 9.36 -14.71 -23.03
C GLU A 109 8.41 -14.96 -21.84
N LEU A 110 7.80 -13.91 -21.31
CA LEU A 110 6.84 -14.02 -20.20
C LEU A 110 5.55 -14.72 -20.62
N SER A 111 5.09 -14.50 -21.86
CA SER A 111 3.93 -15.22 -22.42
C SER A 111 4.24 -16.71 -22.57
N ALA A 112 5.43 -17.07 -23.09
CA ALA A 112 5.84 -18.45 -23.26
C ALA A 112 5.97 -19.21 -21.92
N SER A 113 6.33 -18.52 -20.85
CA SER A 113 6.38 -19.06 -19.48
C SER A 113 5.07 -18.96 -18.72
N GLY A 114 4.01 -18.41 -19.33
CA GLY A 114 2.69 -18.26 -18.71
C GLY A 114 2.64 -17.20 -17.61
N MET A 115 3.63 -16.31 -17.53
CA MET A 115 3.63 -15.16 -16.60
C MET A 115 2.77 -14.02 -17.13
N VAL A 116 2.59 -13.93 -18.44
CA VAL A 116 1.57 -13.08 -19.09
C VAL A 116 0.48 -13.99 -19.65
N LYS A 117 -0.77 -13.75 -19.25
CA LYS A 117 -1.95 -14.49 -19.72
C LYS A 117 -3.06 -13.50 -20.01
N ASP A 118 -3.73 -13.69 -21.15
CA ASP A 118 -4.91 -12.89 -21.54
C ASP A 118 -4.67 -11.36 -21.56
N VAL A 119 -3.42 -10.93 -21.77
CA VAL A 119 -3.01 -9.53 -21.91
C VAL A 119 -2.31 -9.38 -23.25
N ALA A 120 -2.73 -8.40 -24.06
CA ALA A 120 -2.14 -8.12 -25.35
C ALA A 120 -0.81 -7.34 -25.21
N LEU A 121 0.06 -7.41 -26.22
CA LEU A 121 1.38 -6.75 -26.18
C LEU A 121 1.26 -5.23 -26.00
N GLU A 122 0.26 -4.61 -26.62
CA GLU A 122 -0.06 -3.19 -26.48
C GLU A 122 -0.32 -2.82 -25.01
N ASP A 123 -1.01 -3.69 -24.28
CA ASP A 123 -1.47 -3.49 -22.90
C ASP A 123 -0.51 -4.07 -21.84
N PHE A 124 0.56 -4.76 -22.25
CA PHE A 124 1.51 -5.44 -21.36
C PHE A 124 2.10 -4.55 -20.25
N LEU A 125 2.25 -3.25 -20.51
CA LEU A 125 2.69 -2.27 -19.51
C LEU A 125 1.72 -1.09 -19.52
N PRO A 126 1.40 -0.50 -18.35
CA PRO A 126 0.59 0.71 -18.31
C PRO A 126 1.27 1.85 -19.06
N GLN A 127 0.48 2.73 -19.67
CA GLN A 127 1.03 3.85 -20.42
C GLN A 127 1.77 4.82 -19.49
N ALA A 128 2.95 5.28 -19.89
CA ALA A 128 3.63 6.41 -19.28
C ALA A 128 4.07 7.38 -20.38
N LYS A 129 3.84 8.68 -20.17
CA LYS A 129 4.29 9.72 -21.11
C LYS A 129 5.80 9.95 -21.04
N ASP A 130 6.36 9.72 -19.86
CA ASP A 130 7.76 9.96 -19.52
C ASP A 130 8.14 8.95 -18.42
N ALA A 131 9.18 8.15 -18.67
CA ALA A 131 9.67 7.16 -17.71
C ALA A 131 10.27 7.80 -16.44
N ALA A 132 10.75 9.05 -16.56
CA ALA A 132 11.33 9.79 -15.44
C ALA A 132 10.29 10.53 -14.59
N LYS A 133 9.01 10.52 -15.00
CA LYS A 133 7.93 11.23 -14.29
C LYS A 133 6.71 10.35 -14.05
N SER A 134 6.30 10.24 -12.79
CA SER A 134 5.08 9.52 -12.46
C SER A 134 3.84 10.16 -13.14
N PRO A 135 2.90 9.36 -13.68
CA PRO A 135 1.64 9.88 -14.23
C PRO A 135 0.81 10.66 -13.21
N GLN A 136 0.96 10.34 -11.93
CA GLN A 136 0.35 11.05 -10.80
C GLN A 136 1.22 10.93 -9.54
N PRO A 137 1.11 11.85 -8.57
CA PRO A 137 1.79 11.70 -7.28
C PRO A 137 1.32 10.46 -6.51
N PHE A 138 2.18 9.93 -5.63
CA PHE A 138 1.78 8.90 -4.67
C PHE A 138 0.58 9.37 -3.82
N LEU A 139 0.54 10.67 -3.49
CA LEU A 139 -0.51 11.30 -2.71
C LEU A 139 -1.92 11.10 -3.27
N SER A 140 -2.09 11.04 -4.59
CA SER A 140 -3.42 11.01 -5.23
C SER A 140 -3.85 9.63 -5.72
N ALA A 141 -2.96 8.64 -5.67
CA ALA A 141 -3.23 7.34 -6.26
C ALA A 141 -4.24 6.51 -5.44
N PRO A 142 -5.08 5.68 -6.10
CA PRO A 142 -5.89 4.66 -5.45
C PRO A 142 -5.04 3.62 -4.74
N GLY A 143 -5.57 3.06 -3.66
CA GLY A 143 -4.97 1.92 -2.97
C GLY A 143 -5.32 0.56 -3.59
N SER A 144 -6.25 0.46 -4.54
CA SER A 144 -6.48 -0.75 -5.36
C SER A 144 -7.37 -0.43 -6.57
N GLY A 145 -7.73 -1.46 -7.35
CA GLY A 145 -8.62 -1.34 -8.51
C GLY A 145 -10.00 -0.75 -8.18
N TYR A 146 -10.61 -0.10 -9.17
CA TYR A 146 -11.85 0.66 -9.01
C TYR A 146 -13.04 -0.25 -8.63
N GLY A 147 -13.35 -0.29 -7.33
CA GLY A 147 -14.36 -1.20 -6.77
C GLY A 147 -13.88 -2.04 -5.58
N SER A 148 -12.56 -2.06 -5.35
CA SER A 148 -11.94 -2.76 -4.23
C SER A 148 -11.56 -1.78 -3.09
N HIS A 149 -10.75 -2.25 -2.13
CA HIS A 149 -10.35 -1.51 -0.94
C HIS A 149 -9.56 -0.24 -1.26
N HIS A 150 -9.71 0.82 -0.48
CA HIS A 150 -8.91 2.04 -0.67
C HIS A 150 -8.98 2.66 -2.10
N ALA A 151 -10.00 2.33 -2.91
CA ALA A 151 -10.11 2.78 -4.31
C ALA A 151 -10.68 4.20 -4.43
N TYR A 152 -9.92 5.19 -3.93
CA TYR A 152 -10.23 6.63 -3.90
C TYR A 152 -8.93 7.47 -3.90
N PRO A 153 -8.98 8.78 -4.22
CA PRO A 153 -7.80 9.64 -4.18
C PRO A 153 -7.12 9.68 -2.80
N GLY A 154 -5.84 9.29 -2.76
CA GLY A 154 -5.06 9.15 -1.53
C GLY A 154 -5.25 7.82 -0.80
N GLY A 155 -5.93 6.86 -1.42
CA GLY A 155 -6.13 5.53 -0.86
C GLY A 155 -4.83 4.75 -0.66
N VAL A 156 -3.86 4.87 -1.56
CA VAL A 156 -2.55 4.18 -1.38
C VAL A 156 -1.82 4.71 -0.14
N VAL A 157 -2.02 5.99 0.20
CA VAL A 157 -1.41 6.63 1.37
C VAL A 157 -2.02 6.11 2.66
N THR A 158 -3.36 6.02 2.73
CA THR A 158 -4.03 5.49 3.93
C THR A 158 -3.75 4.00 4.14
N HIS A 159 -3.72 3.24 3.03
CA HIS A 159 -3.28 1.83 2.97
C HIS A 159 -1.86 1.67 3.52
N THR A 160 -0.88 2.32 2.90
CA THR A 160 0.54 2.21 3.27
C THR A 160 0.81 2.64 4.71
N ALA A 161 0.13 3.68 5.20
CA ALA A 161 0.28 4.13 6.58
C ALA A 161 -0.23 3.09 7.59
N LEU A 162 -1.36 2.44 7.32
CA LEU A 162 -1.86 1.35 8.15
C LEU A 162 -0.89 0.16 8.13
N ASN A 163 -0.41 -0.21 6.95
CA ASN A 163 0.47 -1.36 6.79
C ASN A 163 1.81 -1.14 7.50
N LEU A 164 2.42 0.04 7.36
CA LEU A 164 3.62 0.41 8.13
C LEU A 164 3.39 0.30 9.64
N ARG A 165 2.21 0.69 10.13
CA ARG A 165 1.88 0.59 11.54
C ARG A 165 1.72 -0.86 11.98
N ALA A 166 1.07 -1.69 11.18
CA ALA A 166 0.94 -3.13 11.44
C ALA A 166 2.31 -3.81 11.46
N SER A 167 3.16 -3.55 10.47
CA SER A 167 4.51 -4.12 10.36
C SER A 167 5.42 -3.70 11.51
N LEU A 168 5.35 -2.44 11.94
CA LEU A 168 6.11 -1.99 13.11
C LEU A 168 5.58 -2.57 14.42
N ALA A 169 4.28 -2.80 14.54
CA ALA A 169 3.72 -3.49 15.72
C ALA A 169 4.15 -4.97 15.76
N LEU A 170 4.21 -5.65 14.62
CA LEU A 170 4.77 -7.01 14.51
C LEU A 170 6.26 -7.03 14.86
N TYR A 171 7.03 -6.08 14.33
CA TYR A 171 8.43 -5.88 14.68
C TYR A 171 8.65 -5.74 16.19
N GLU A 172 7.85 -4.88 16.85
CA GLU A 172 7.91 -4.70 18.30
C GLU A 172 7.48 -5.97 19.05
N GLY A 173 6.42 -6.65 18.58
CA GLY A 173 5.97 -7.91 19.16
C GLY A 173 7.04 -9.01 19.09
N TYR A 174 7.74 -9.14 17.96
CA TYR A 174 8.83 -10.11 17.82
C TYR A 174 9.97 -9.82 18.79
N ARG A 175 10.36 -8.55 18.92
CA ARG A 175 11.35 -8.09 19.89
C ARG A 175 10.92 -8.42 21.32
N ASP A 176 9.72 -8.01 21.70
CA ASP A 176 9.28 -8.03 23.10
C ASP A 176 8.95 -9.45 23.60
N ILE A 177 8.54 -10.35 22.70
CA ILE A 177 8.14 -11.72 23.05
C ILE A 177 9.27 -12.74 22.85
N TYR A 178 10.09 -12.59 21.80
CA TYR A 178 11.10 -13.60 21.43
C TYR A 178 12.55 -13.11 21.57
N ASP A 179 12.77 -11.88 22.03
CA ASP A 179 14.09 -11.31 22.34
C ASP A 179 15.08 -11.32 21.15
N TYR A 180 14.57 -11.04 19.94
CA TYR A 180 15.41 -10.81 18.77
C TYR A 180 14.97 -9.58 17.98
N LEU A 181 15.92 -9.01 17.23
CA LEU A 181 15.68 -7.82 16.40
C LEU A 181 15.69 -8.22 14.93
N LEU A 182 14.57 -7.96 14.27
CA LEU A 182 14.50 -7.87 12.82
C LEU A 182 15.26 -6.62 12.33
N ASP A 183 15.57 -6.57 11.04
CA ASP A 183 16.03 -5.35 10.40
C ASP A 183 14.85 -4.37 10.21
N ARG A 184 14.78 -3.38 11.11
CA ARG A 184 13.73 -2.36 11.10
C ARG A 184 13.74 -1.51 9.82
N ASP A 185 14.91 -1.28 9.22
CA ASP A 185 15.01 -0.48 7.99
C ASP A 185 14.43 -1.26 6.82
N VAL A 186 14.68 -2.58 6.75
CA VAL A 186 14.05 -3.48 5.77
C VAL A 186 12.53 -3.51 5.97
N VAL A 187 12.04 -3.70 7.21
CA VAL A 187 10.61 -3.70 7.52
C VAL A 187 9.91 -2.41 7.05
N ILE A 188 10.51 -1.25 7.31
CA ILE A 188 9.94 0.03 6.88
C ILE A 188 10.00 0.17 5.36
N ALA A 189 11.16 -0.09 4.76
CA ALA A 189 11.37 0.14 3.34
C ALA A 189 10.53 -0.80 2.47
N SER A 190 10.48 -2.10 2.81
CA SER A 190 9.69 -3.08 2.07
C SER A 190 8.21 -2.74 2.13
N GLN A 191 7.70 -2.37 3.31
CA GLN A 191 6.30 -2.03 3.47
C GLN A 191 5.95 -0.68 2.83
N ALA A 192 6.83 0.31 2.89
CA ALA A 192 6.58 1.60 2.24
C ALA A 192 6.51 1.49 0.71
N LEU A 193 7.18 0.49 0.12
CA LEU A 193 7.34 0.35 -1.34
C LEU A 193 6.57 -0.83 -1.95
N HIS A 194 5.91 -1.70 -1.17
CA HIS A 194 5.20 -2.87 -1.72
C HIS A 194 4.25 -2.53 -2.88
N ASP A 195 3.60 -1.37 -2.78
CA ASP A 195 2.62 -0.87 -3.73
C ASP A 195 3.10 0.34 -4.56
N LEU A 196 4.42 0.54 -4.69
CA LEU A 196 4.97 1.80 -5.22
C LEU A 196 4.43 2.20 -6.60
N HIS A 197 4.02 1.25 -7.45
CA HIS A 197 3.51 1.50 -8.80
C HIS A 197 1.99 1.57 -8.93
N LYS A 198 1.24 1.59 -7.83
CA LYS A 198 -0.19 1.99 -7.88
C LYS A 198 -0.43 3.35 -8.59
N PRO A 199 0.43 4.38 -8.43
CA PRO A 199 0.33 5.61 -9.23
C PRO A 199 0.44 5.41 -10.74
N TRP A 200 1.28 4.48 -11.20
CA TRP A 200 1.45 4.18 -12.63
C TRP A 200 0.33 3.27 -13.18
N VAL A 201 -0.12 2.29 -12.40
CA VAL A 201 -1.12 1.30 -12.82
C VAL A 201 -2.55 1.86 -12.75
N PHE A 202 -2.91 2.51 -11.65
CA PHE A 202 -4.25 3.01 -11.37
C PHE A 202 -4.43 4.48 -11.76
N GLN A 203 -4.12 4.81 -13.01
CA GLN A 203 -4.30 6.16 -13.55
C GLN A 203 -5.77 6.55 -13.64
N TRP A 204 -6.10 7.73 -13.13
CA TRP A 204 -7.45 8.30 -13.18
C TRP A 204 -7.91 8.59 -14.62
N GLN A 205 -9.16 8.27 -14.90
CA GLN A 205 -9.84 8.46 -16.18
C GLN A 205 -10.85 9.61 -16.11
N ASP A 206 -11.29 10.10 -17.26
CA ASP A 206 -12.21 11.25 -17.36
C ASP A 206 -13.57 11.03 -16.66
N ASN A 207 -14.00 9.77 -16.56
CA ASN A 207 -15.22 9.37 -15.85
C ASN A 207 -15.03 9.27 -14.32
N GLY A 208 -13.85 9.61 -13.79
CA GLY A 208 -13.52 9.54 -12.36
C GLY A 208 -13.12 8.14 -11.86
N GLU A 209 -13.04 7.15 -12.73
CA GLU A 209 -12.55 5.82 -12.38
C GLU A 209 -11.04 5.72 -12.51
N SER A 210 -10.41 4.75 -11.85
CA SER A 210 -9.03 4.39 -12.17
C SER A 210 -8.99 3.32 -13.26
N ARG A 211 -7.94 3.32 -14.08
CA ARG A 211 -7.66 2.25 -15.05
C ARG A 211 -7.80 0.87 -14.36
N THR A 212 -8.43 -0.06 -15.06
CA THR A 212 -8.48 -1.48 -14.66
C THR A 212 -7.07 -2.08 -14.72
N GLU A 213 -6.64 -2.65 -13.61
CA GLU A 213 -5.38 -3.37 -13.53
C GLU A 213 -5.42 -4.69 -14.30
N LEU A 214 -4.30 -5.02 -14.94
CA LEU A 214 -4.09 -6.29 -15.63
C LEU A 214 -3.24 -7.25 -14.79
N SER A 215 -3.22 -8.52 -15.19
CA SER A 215 -2.47 -9.57 -14.49
C SER A 215 -1.04 -9.67 -15.02
N LEU A 216 -0.08 -9.79 -14.12
CA LEU A 216 1.32 -10.09 -14.43
C LEU A 216 1.89 -11.02 -13.36
N ALA A 217 2.41 -12.17 -13.79
CA ALA A 217 2.97 -13.21 -12.94
C ALA A 217 2.00 -13.71 -11.86
N GLY A 218 0.71 -13.81 -12.22
CA GLY A 218 -0.34 -14.37 -11.36
C GLY A 218 -0.85 -13.43 -10.25
N THR A 219 -0.48 -12.15 -10.30
CA THR A 219 -0.96 -11.08 -9.40
C THR A 219 -1.34 -9.84 -10.23
N GLY A 220 -1.93 -8.83 -9.61
CA GLY A 220 -2.06 -7.51 -10.22
C GLY A 220 -0.70 -6.92 -10.61
N GLU A 221 -0.60 -6.35 -11.82
CA GLU A 221 0.66 -5.89 -12.39
C GLU A 221 1.41 -4.87 -11.54
N HIS A 222 0.72 -4.07 -10.70
CA HIS A 222 1.38 -3.12 -9.81
C HIS A 222 2.44 -3.77 -8.94
N HIS A 223 2.21 -4.99 -8.45
CA HIS A 223 3.11 -5.63 -7.50
C HIS A 223 4.44 -6.01 -8.16
N THR A 224 4.37 -6.77 -9.26
CA THR A 224 5.56 -7.20 -10.00
C THR A 224 6.33 -6.02 -10.56
N LEU A 225 5.63 -4.99 -11.07
CA LEU A 225 6.27 -3.76 -11.55
C LEU A 225 6.96 -3.02 -10.39
N SER A 226 6.33 -2.94 -9.22
CA SER A 226 6.92 -2.32 -8.01
C SER A 226 8.22 -3.01 -7.60
N VAL A 227 8.25 -4.35 -7.65
CA VAL A 227 9.46 -5.13 -7.33
C VAL A 227 10.56 -4.84 -8.37
N ALA A 228 10.21 -4.77 -9.65
CA ALA A 228 11.16 -4.46 -10.73
C ALA A 228 11.81 -3.08 -10.55
N GLU A 229 11.02 -2.07 -10.24
CA GLU A 229 11.50 -0.70 -10.03
C GLU A 229 12.47 -0.59 -8.84
N SER A 230 12.16 -1.27 -7.72
CA SER A 230 13.06 -1.30 -6.56
C SER A 230 14.41 -1.93 -6.88
N PHE A 231 14.42 -3.05 -7.63
CA PHE A 231 15.66 -3.66 -8.10
C PHE A 231 16.41 -2.78 -9.11
N TYR A 232 15.69 -2.16 -10.05
CA TYR A 232 16.28 -1.27 -11.06
C TYR A 232 16.98 -0.08 -10.43
N ARG A 233 16.38 0.52 -9.40
CA ARG A 233 16.95 1.63 -8.62
C ARG A 233 18.07 1.22 -7.67
N GLY A 234 18.42 -0.07 -7.62
CA GLY A 234 19.54 -0.58 -6.84
C GLY A 234 19.29 -0.58 -5.33
N LEU A 235 18.04 -0.70 -4.89
CA LEU A 235 17.76 -0.94 -3.47
C LEU A 235 18.36 -2.29 -3.03
N PRO A 236 18.73 -2.45 -1.74
CA PRO A 236 19.29 -3.70 -1.25
C PRO A 236 18.35 -4.89 -1.50
N ALA A 237 18.91 -6.02 -1.93
CA ALA A 237 18.12 -7.22 -2.24
C ALA A 237 17.21 -7.67 -1.08
N SER A 238 17.63 -7.51 0.17
CA SER A 238 16.80 -7.81 1.35
C SER A 238 15.52 -6.98 1.39
N VAL A 239 15.56 -5.71 0.98
CA VAL A 239 14.38 -4.84 0.87
C VAL A 239 13.47 -5.32 -0.25
N CYS A 240 14.02 -5.55 -1.44
CA CYS A 240 13.25 -5.96 -2.62
C CYS A 240 12.62 -7.35 -2.46
N ILE A 241 13.33 -8.30 -1.85
CA ILE A 241 12.80 -9.64 -1.57
C ILE A 241 11.68 -9.56 -0.52
N ALA A 242 11.87 -8.79 0.56
CA ALA A 242 10.83 -8.59 1.56
C ALA A 242 9.60 -7.89 0.95
N GLN A 243 9.82 -6.91 0.08
CA GLN A 243 8.77 -6.19 -0.67
C GLN A 243 7.98 -7.17 -1.55
N ALA A 244 8.68 -8.03 -2.30
CA ALA A 244 8.03 -9.05 -3.13
C ALA A 244 7.14 -9.98 -2.31
N CYS A 245 7.43 -10.18 -1.03
CA CYS A 245 6.64 -11.03 -0.14
C CYS A 245 5.36 -10.35 0.41
N ALA A 246 5.00 -9.13 0.00
CA ALA A 246 3.76 -8.50 0.48
C ALA A 246 2.51 -9.35 0.14
N HIS A 247 2.40 -9.81 -1.11
CA HIS A 247 1.20 -10.52 -1.59
C HIS A 247 1.21 -12.03 -1.34
N ASN A 248 2.34 -12.62 -0.94
CA ASN A 248 2.45 -14.03 -0.51
C ASN A 248 3.79 -14.26 0.21
N HIS A 249 3.93 -15.33 0.99
CA HIS A 249 5.07 -15.53 1.89
C HIS A 249 5.90 -16.77 1.55
N PRO A 250 7.18 -16.82 1.96
CA PRO A 250 8.03 -17.97 1.67
C PRO A 250 7.97 -19.05 2.75
N GLY A 251 6.80 -19.24 3.38
CA GLY A 251 6.64 -20.17 4.51
C GLY A 251 6.52 -21.62 4.07
N PHE A 252 5.89 -21.84 2.92
CA PHE A 252 5.69 -23.15 2.32
C PHE A 252 5.93 -23.08 0.81
N GLU A 253 6.19 -24.24 0.20
CA GLU A 253 6.56 -24.34 -1.23
C GLU A 253 5.51 -23.71 -2.16
N ASN A 254 4.21 -23.89 -1.88
CA ASN A 254 3.16 -23.33 -2.74
C ASN A 254 3.06 -21.81 -2.63
N ASP A 255 3.31 -21.27 -1.44
CA ASP A 255 3.22 -19.83 -1.17
C ASP A 255 4.45 -19.09 -1.72
N GLU A 256 5.63 -19.71 -1.60
CA GLU A 256 6.89 -19.17 -2.09
C GLU A 256 6.95 -19.01 -3.61
N LYS A 257 6.14 -19.79 -4.37
CA LYS A 257 6.02 -19.65 -5.83
C LYS A 257 5.64 -18.23 -6.24
N GLY A 258 4.84 -17.52 -5.44
CA GLY A 258 4.49 -16.12 -5.69
C GLY A 258 5.73 -15.23 -5.76
N PRO A 259 6.46 -15.02 -4.63
CA PRO A 259 7.67 -14.22 -4.58
C PRO A 259 8.72 -14.62 -5.61
N VAL A 260 8.92 -15.94 -5.84
CA VAL A 260 9.85 -16.43 -6.86
C VAL A 260 9.44 -15.98 -8.27
N ASN A 261 8.16 -16.11 -8.64
CA ASN A 261 7.66 -15.67 -9.93
C ASN A 261 7.75 -14.15 -10.12
N TRP A 262 7.45 -13.37 -9.07
CA TRP A 262 7.50 -11.91 -9.14
C TRP A 262 8.92 -11.38 -9.24
N ILE A 263 9.87 -11.93 -8.48
CA ILE A 263 11.30 -11.58 -8.58
C ILE A 263 11.86 -12.01 -9.95
N SER A 264 11.51 -13.22 -10.42
CA SER A 264 11.96 -13.70 -11.74
C SER A 264 11.44 -12.81 -12.87
N THR A 265 10.16 -12.42 -12.81
CA THR A 265 9.54 -11.54 -13.80
C THR A 265 10.11 -10.13 -13.73
N ALA A 266 10.33 -9.60 -12.52
CA ALA A 266 10.99 -8.33 -12.28
C ALA A 266 12.40 -8.30 -12.88
N ALA A 267 13.20 -9.37 -12.68
CA ALA A 267 14.54 -9.47 -13.25
C ALA A 267 14.52 -9.46 -14.78
N LYS A 268 13.59 -10.19 -15.41
CA LYS A 268 13.41 -10.18 -16.88
C LYS A 268 13.03 -8.80 -17.42
N LEU A 269 12.13 -8.09 -16.74
CA LEU A 269 11.75 -6.72 -17.11
C LEU A 269 12.94 -5.75 -17.14
N ILE A 270 14.01 -6.02 -16.38
CA ILE A 270 15.18 -5.15 -16.29
C ILE A 270 16.44 -5.80 -16.86
N GLY A 271 16.29 -6.88 -17.64
CA GLY A 271 17.38 -7.56 -18.35
C GLY A 271 18.42 -8.20 -17.42
N LYS A 272 18.01 -8.69 -16.25
CA LYS A 272 18.87 -9.34 -15.25
C LYS A 272 18.49 -10.80 -15.01
N ASP A 273 19.46 -11.57 -14.51
CA ASP A 273 19.24 -12.93 -14.01
C ASP A 273 19.17 -12.90 -12.48
N ALA A 274 18.01 -13.25 -11.93
CA ALA A 274 17.75 -13.15 -10.50
C ALA A 274 18.65 -14.07 -9.64
N ALA A 275 19.06 -15.22 -10.15
CA ALA A 275 19.93 -16.14 -9.42
C ALA A 275 21.39 -15.66 -9.43
N ALA A 276 21.87 -15.17 -10.58
CA ALA A 276 23.21 -14.59 -10.71
C ALA A 276 23.39 -13.32 -9.87
N GLU A 277 22.32 -12.54 -9.70
CA GLU A 277 22.30 -11.36 -8.82
C GLU A 277 22.11 -11.73 -7.33
N GLY A 278 21.86 -13.00 -7.02
CA GLY A 278 21.64 -13.50 -5.65
C GLY A 278 20.28 -13.12 -5.06
N TRP A 279 19.31 -12.73 -5.89
CA TRP A 279 17.95 -12.41 -5.47
C TRP A 279 17.08 -13.66 -5.26
N LEU A 280 17.45 -14.75 -5.93
CA LEU A 280 16.91 -16.10 -5.75
C LEU A 280 18.05 -17.08 -5.41
N ALA A 281 17.68 -18.28 -4.99
CA ALA A 281 18.63 -19.38 -4.84
C ALA A 281 19.37 -19.67 -6.18
N PRO A 282 20.55 -20.32 -6.17
CA PRO A 282 21.34 -20.54 -7.38
C PRO A 282 20.63 -21.30 -8.51
N ASP A 283 19.63 -22.11 -8.20
CA ASP A 283 18.79 -22.83 -9.16
C ASP A 283 17.54 -22.05 -9.60
N GLY A 284 17.33 -20.86 -9.04
CA GLY A 284 16.18 -19.99 -9.27
C GLY A 284 14.85 -20.50 -8.70
N SER A 285 14.85 -21.60 -7.92
CA SER A 285 13.61 -22.29 -7.55
C SER A 285 12.97 -21.77 -6.26
N THR A 286 13.74 -21.10 -5.41
CA THR A 286 13.34 -20.62 -4.08
C THR A 286 13.95 -19.26 -3.76
N LEU A 287 13.48 -18.62 -2.69
CA LEU A 287 14.18 -17.46 -2.14
C LEU A 287 15.51 -17.88 -1.50
N PRO A 288 16.48 -16.95 -1.36
CA PRO A 288 17.76 -17.25 -0.70
C PRO A 288 17.57 -17.81 0.72
N GLN A 289 18.42 -18.78 1.09
CA GLN A 289 18.45 -19.36 2.43
C GLN A 289 19.55 -18.70 3.29
N PRO A 290 19.31 -18.47 4.59
CA PRO A 290 18.02 -18.60 5.27
C PRO A 290 17.03 -17.52 4.81
N ARG A 291 15.73 -17.84 4.80
CA ARG A 291 14.68 -16.87 4.45
C ARG A 291 14.65 -15.73 5.46
N GLY A 292 14.61 -14.50 4.97
CA GLY A 292 14.48 -13.30 5.80
C GLY A 292 13.15 -13.31 6.57
N MET A 293 13.19 -12.99 7.86
CA MET A 293 11.98 -12.94 8.68
C MET A 293 11.13 -11.70 8.34
N GLU A 294 11.76 -10.66 7.82
CA GLU A 294 11.13 -9.44 7.32
C GLU A 294 10.19 -9.72 6.14
N ASN A 295 10.44 -10.78 5.37
CA ASN A 295 9.55 -11.26 4.31
C ASN A 295 8.15 -11.56 4.86
N PHE A 296 8.08 -12.17 6.05
CA PHE A 296 6.82 -12.51 6.71
C PHE A 296 6.18 -11.27 7.35
N VAL A 297 6.98 -10.34 7.87
CA VAL A 297 6.43 -9.09 8.43
C VAL A 297 5.81 -8.23 7.33
N CYS A 298 6.45 -8.13 6.16
CA CYS A 298 5.88 -7.39 5.03
C CYS A 298 4.56 -8.03 4.55
N HIS A 299 4.52 -9.36 4.46
CA HIS A 299 3.29 -10.08 4.14
C HIS A 299 2.17 -9.82 5.16
N LEU A 300 2.49 -9.97 6.44
CA LEU A 300 1.53 -9.80 7.52
C LEU A 300 1.03 -8.36 7.66
N GLY A 301 1.90 -7.40 7.35
CA GLY A 301 1.57 -5.98 7.36
C GLY A 301 0.57 -5.55 6.32
N ASP A 302 0.50 -6.26 5.19
CA ASP A 302 -0.38 -5.95 4.05
C ASP A 302 -1.77 -6.62 4.14
N HIS A 303 -2.08 -7.34 5.22
CA HIS A 303 -3.30 -8.14 5.33
C HIS A 303 -4.61 -7.37 5.61
N ASP A 304 -4.60 -6.05 5.62
CA ASP A 304 -5.81 -5.28 5.96
C ASP A 304 -6.96 -5.53 4.96
N TRP A 305 -6.64 -5.96 3.73
CA TRP A 305 -7.58 -6.34 2.67
C TRP A 305 -8.64 -7.34 3.12
N ILE A 306 -8.35 -8.19 4.12
CA ILE A 306 -9.31 -9.14 4.71
C ILE A 306 -10.58 -8.42 5.17
N LEU A 307 -10.44 -7.22 5.74
CA LEU A 307 -11.57 -6.39 6.16
C LEU A 307 -11.90 -5.30 5.14
N THR A 308 -10.89 -4.66 4.54
CA THR A 308 -11.09 -3.46 3.72
C THR A 308 -11.73 -3.77 2.36
N VAL A 309 -11.56 -4.97 1.82
CA VAL A 309 -12.25 -5.41 0.59
C VAL A 309 -13.76 -5.59 0.84
N PRO A 310 -14.23 -6.43 1.77
CA PRO A 310 -15.66 -6.53 2.07
C PRO A 310 -16.28 -5.18 2.45
N ALA A 311 -15.58 -4.34 3.22
CA ALA A 311 -16.06 -3.01 3.56
C ALA A 311 -16.35 -2.15 2.33
N ALA A 312 -15.49 -2.17 1.30
CA ALA A 312 -15.76 -1.49 0.04
C ALA A 312 -17.02 -2.03 -0.66
N HIS A 313 -17.19 -3.36 -0.72
CA HIS A 313 -18.38 -3.98 -1.32
C HIS A 313 -19.68 -3.64 -0.58
N TRP A 314 -19.64 -3.44 0.73
CA TRP A 314 -20.81 -3.02 1.50
C TRP A 314 -21.10 -1.52 1.37
N MET A 315 -20.05 -0.69 1.32
CA MET A 315 -20.20 0.77 1.33
C MET A 315 -20.53 1.39 -0.02
N ILE A 316 -20.03 0.82 -1.13
CA ILE A 316 -20.31 1.37 -2.48
C ILE A 316 -21.81 1.38 -2.80
N PRO A 317 -22.58 0.29 -2.55
CA PRO A 317 -24.03 0.31 -2.70
C PRO A 317 -24.72 1.37 -1.81
N GLN A 318 -24.28 1.51 -0.55
CA GLN A 318 -24.84 2.54 0.34
C GLN A 318 -24.59 3.95 -0.19
N MET A 319 -23.40 4.21 -0.76
CA MET A 319 -23.12 5.49 -1.42
C MET A 319 -23.98 5.71 -2.66
N LYS A 320 -24.24 4.69 -3.48
CA LYS A 320 -25.15 4.79 -4.63
C LYS A 320 -26.57 5.16 -4.18
N GLU A 321 -27.07 4.53 -3.12
CA GLU A 321 -28.39 4.85 -2.54
C GLU A 321 -28.46 6.31 -2.04
N ILE A 322 -27.43 6.77 -1.32
CA ILE A 322 -27.34 8.16 -0.84
C ILE A 322 -27.30 9.14 -2.03
N ALA A 323 -26.56 8.81 -3.08
CA ALA A 323 -26.46 9.64 -4.28
C ALA A 323 -27.81 9.84 -4.97
N VAL A 324 -28.61 8.78 -5.11
CA VAL A 324 -29.98 8.87 -5.65
C VAL A 324 -30.87 9.71 -4.72
N GLN A 325 -30.90 9.37 -3.42
CA GLN A 325 -31.86 9.95 -2.49
C GLN A 325 -31.60 11.40 -2.11
N LYS A 326 -30.32 11.81 -2.07
CA LYS A 326 -29.91 13.12 -1.54
C LYS A 326 -29.32 14.06 -2.58
N TYR A 327 -28.79 13.54 -3.68
CA TYR A 327 -28.17 14.33 -4.74
C TYR A 327 -28.95 14.28 -6.06
N GLY A 328 -30.04 13.50 -6.12
CA GLY A 328 -30.92 13.43 -7.29
C GLY A 328 -30.28 12.76 -8.51
N LEU A 329 -29.25 11.91 -8.30
CA LEU A 329 -28.65 11.14 -9.40
C LEU A 329 -29.64 10.09 -9.91
N THR A 330 -29.64 9.89 -11.23
CA THR A 330 -30.39 8.82 -11.89
C THR A 330 -29.58 7.52 -11.89
N GLU A 331 -30.21 6.38 -12.20
CA GLU A 331 -29.50 5.10 -12.35
C GLU A 331 -28.37 5.18 -13.39
N ALA A 332 -28.58 5.90 -14.49
CA ALA A 332 -27.56 6.11 -15.52
C ALA A 332 -26.36 6.94 -15.03
N ASP A 333 -26.52 7.73 -13.97
CA ASP A 333 -25.43 8.53 -13.40
C ASP A 333 -24.54 7.72 -12.44
N LEU A 334 -24.97 6.53 -12.01
CA LEU A 334 -24.31 5.71 -10.98
C LEU A 334 -23.07 4.96 -11.46
N ASP A 335 -22.86 4.88 -12.76
CA ASP A 335 -21.69 4.25 -13.39
C ASP A 335 -20.92 5.28 -14.24
N GLY A 336 -20.94 6.53 -13.81
CA GLY A 336 -20.31 7.64 -14.52
C GLY A 336 -19.79 8.74 -13.61
N LYS A 337 -19.24 9.79 -14.25
CA LYS A 337 -18.50 10.88 -13.59
C LYS A 337 -19.21 11.48 -12.38
N LYS A 338 -20.53 11.68 -12.45
CA LYS A 338 -21.33 12.28 -11.38
C LYS A 338 -21.23 11.49 -10.08
N PHE A 339 -21.49 10.19 -10.12
CA PHE A 339 -21.36 9.34 -8.94
C PHE A 339 -19.90 9.16 -8.53
N ASN A 340 -19.03 8.89 -9.51
CA ASN A 340 -17.62 8.60 -9.26
C ASN A 340 -16.91 9.76 -8.55
N GLN A 341 -17.15 11.01 -8.95
CA GLN A 341 -16.57 12.18 -8.30
C GLN A 341 -17.10 12.37 -6.86
N LEU A 342 -18.41 12.19 -6.63
CA LEU A 342 -18.98 12.23 -5.27
C LEU A 342 -18.35 11.17 -4.37
N ARG A 343 -18.33 9.92 -4.84
CA ARG A 343 -17.75 8.77 -4.14
C ARG A 343 -16.28 9.00 -3.82
N ASN A 344 -15.49 9.41 -4.83
CA ASN A 344 -14.05 9.66 -4.69
C ASN A 344 -13.77 10.70 -3.62
N TYR A 345 -14.47 11.84 -3.66
CA TYR A 345 -14.28 12.91 -2.68
C TYR A 345 -14.65 12.44 -1.27
N VAL A 346 -15.85 11.90 -1.09
CA VAL A 346 -16.34 11.41 0.22
C VAL A 346 -15.40 10.35 0.80
N PHE A 347 -14.96 9.38 0.00
CA PHE A 347 -14.04 8.34 0.43
C PHE A 347 -12.63 8.87 0.71
N SER A 348 -12.16 9.87 -0.03
CA SER A 348 -10.91 10.55 0.31
C SER A 348 -11.00 11.25 1.66
N GLN A 349 -12.11 11.94 1.95
CA GLN A 349 -12.30 12.74 3.16
C GLN A 349 -12.53 11.93 4.43
N ALA A 350 -13.25 10.80 4.35
CA ALA A 350 -13.63 10.01 5.52
C ALA A 350 -13.04 8.59 5.54
N THR A 351 -12.40 8.15 4.46
CA THR A 351 -12.01 6.77 4.17
C THR A 351 -13.22 5.82 4.11
N ILE A 352 -13.15 4.80 3.23
CA ILE A 352 -14.17 3.74 3.19
C ILE A 352 -14.30 3.07 4.56
N MET A 353 -13.18 2.84 5.25
CA MET A 353 -13.16 2.20 6.56
C MET A 353 -13.77 3.05 7.68
N GLY A 354 -13.53 4.36 7.67
CA GLY A 354 -14.19 5.28 8.60
C GLY A 354 -15.70 5.30 8.41
N LEU A 355 -16.17 5.32 7.16
CA LEU A 355 -17.59 5.27 6.83
C LEU A 355 -18.23 3.92 7.16
N TYR A 356 -17.51 2.80 6.92
CA TYR A 356 -17.99 1.49 7.32
C TYR A 356 -18.10 1.34 8.83
N HIS A 357 -17.10 1.80 9.59
CA HIS A 357 -17.15 1.82 11.06
C HIS A 357 -18.36 2.62 11.55
N LEU A 358 -18.60 3.81 10.97
CA LEU A 358 -19.74 4.64 11.30
C LEU A 358 -21.06 3.94 10.99
N TYR A 359 -21.21 3.38 9.80
CA TYR A 359 -22.41 2.65 9.39
C TYR A 359 -22.69 1.45 10.30
N ALA A 360 -21.66 0.65 10.61
CA ALA A 360 -21.79 -0.52 11.46
C ALA A 360 -22.10 -0.19 12.93
N SER A 361 -21.66 0.96 13.42
CA SER A 361 -21.84 1.34 14.84
C SER A 361 -23.05 2.24 15.09
N GLN A 362 -23.47 3.04 14.11
CA GLN A 362 -24.48 4.10 14.27
C GLN A 362 -25.59 4.05 13.22
N GLY A 363 -25.50 3.15 12.23
CA GLY A 363 -26.54 2.93 11.24
C GLY A 363 -26.50 3.91 10.06
N LYS A 364 -27.52 3.79 9.20
CA LYS A 364 -27.59 4.46 7.89
C LYS A 364 -27.78 5.97 7.98
N ASP A 365 -28.52 6.44 8.98
CA ASP A 365 -28.79 7.88 9.15
C ASP A 365 -27.49 8.62 9.47
N ALA A 366 -26.69 8.10 10.41
CA ALA A 366 -25.38 8.67 10.75
C ALA A 366 -24.41 8.68 9.55
N LEU A 367 -24.40 7.60 8.75
CA LEU A 367 -23.65 7.55 7.49
C LEU A 367 -24.10 8.68 6.55
N THR A 368 -25.41 8.80 6.33
CA THR A 368 -25.99 9.78 5.41
C THR A 368 -25.69 11.21 5.86
N ASP A 369 -25.86 11.51 7.14
CA ASP A 369 -25.57 12.82 7.72
C ASP A 369 -24.09 13.18 7.57
N THR A 370 -23.19 12.20 7.76
CA THR A 370 -21.75 12.41 7.56
C THR A 370 -21.44 12.71 6.10
N VAL A 371 -22.02 11.95 5.15
CA VAL A 371 -21.85 12.21 3.71
C VAL A 371 -22.32 13.62 3.35
N LEU A 372 -23.48 14.05 3.85
CA LEU A 372 -24.05 15.39 3.63
C LEU A 372 -23.23 16.51 4.27
N SER A 373 -22.55 16.22 5.38
CA SER A 373 -21.65 17.16 6.03
C SER A 373 -20.34 17.36 5.26
N ILE A 374 -19.89 16.33 4.51
CA ILE A 374 -18.68 16.38 3.68
C ILE A 374 -18.98 17.04 2.33
N VAL A 375 -20.08 16.63 1.68
CA VAL A 375 -20.53 17.20 0.42
C VAL A 375 -21.96 17.65 0.56
N THR A 376 -22.21 18.94 0.47
CA THR A 376 -23.58 19.47 0.51
C THR A 376 -24.22 19.36 -0.88
N PRO A 377 -25.46 18.84 -0.99
CA PRO A 377 -26.24 18.92 -2.22
C PRO A 377 -26.44 20.39 -2.67
N ALA A 378 -26.79 20.58 -3.95
CA ALA A 378 -27.04 21.91 -4.52
C ALA A 378 -28.26 22.61 -3.91
#